data_AF-A0A1I5P044-F1
#
_entry.id   AF-A0A1I5P044-F1
#
_cell.length_a   1.000
_cell.length_b   1.000
_cell.length_c   1.000
_cell.angle_alpha   90.00
_cell.angle_beta   90.00
_cell.angle_gamma   90.00
#
_symmetry.space_group_name_H-M   'P 1'
#
loop_
_entity.id
_entity.type
_entity.pdbx_description
1 polymer ?
#
loop_
_entity_poly.entity_id
_entity_poly.type
_entity_poly.pdbx_seq_one_letter_code
_entity_poly.pdbx_strand_id
1 'polypeptide(L)'
;MKTIFSKNIELSILLSAFFAIVLSCSKGLERNGTELDPLTPAKADTSAGSWKTIVLTSVKDVAVAQPEAVTSANYIQELAAVKTAMASLTEEQKTAIRYWNSGGVLRWNQIMRSLVAKNNLPPVEIDGKYPIPSSANPDNTNNEIGTTFPFSNPPYAARSYAYVSVAQYDALVAAMAYKQIYKRKAPNLTDASIVPSLVSAPGGATSYSYPSEDAVLAGASYELMKRLFPRTEDTLYLYKMKEQQKWYKVWSGAATKSDIEAGEKLGKAVALKVVARFGNDGMKNAVGNQAKWDSLFKRAEERGDVAWKSMEEAPRPPMLPLFGNVKTWNMDFATMKDISTRFPPYNTKSEEFKKDLAEVRAYSDKPTRENIAIVHYWADGAGTHTPPGHWNQIAEEYIANDRESEVRAARNYALLNTAMMDAAVSCWYTKNFFYTARPSQMDPEIKTLTGLPNFQSYTSGHSTFSASAATVLGYLFPSAAGKFNSMADEASKSRLVGCIHYRIDCEGGLKIGKLVGDQAVKRGQSDGSN
;
A
#
# COMPACT_ATOMS: atom_id res chain seq x y z
N MET A 1 -16.51 -62.90 25.64
CA MET A 1 -15.24 -62.14 25.67
C MET A 1 -14.87 -61.46 24.36
N LYS A 2 -15.04 -62.08 23.18
CA LYS A 2 -14.69 -61.45 21.87
C LYS A 2 -15.45 -60.15 21.55
N THR A 3 -16.71 -60.01 21.95
CA THR A 3 -17.55 -58.83 21.67
C THR A 3 -17.28 -57.61 22.56
N ILE A 4 -16.70 -57.81 23.75
CA ILE A 4 -16.30 -56.69 24.63
C ILE A 4 -14.94 -56.13 24.20
N PHE A 5 -14.03 -57.00 23.75
CA PHE A 5 -12.74 -56.59 23.20
C PHE A 5 -12.88 -55.80 21.89
N SER A 6 -13.80 -56.17 20.98
CA SER A 6 -13.97 -55.41 19.72
C SER A 6 -14.55 -54.01 19.96
N LYS A 7 -15.53 -53.86 20.86
CA LYS A 7 -16.09 -52.54 21.21
C LYS A 7 -15.08 -51.63 21.88
N ASN A 8 -14.20 -52.16 22.73
CA ASN A 8 -13.16 -51.37 23.37
C ASN A 8 -12.06 -50.95 22.37
N ILE A 9 -11.74 -51.79 21.38
CA ILE A 9 -10.79 -51.43 20.31
C ILE A 9 -11.40 -50.37 19.37
N GLU A 10 -12.67 -50.50 18.98
CA GLU A 10 -13.36 -49.48 18.17
C GLU A 10 -13.48 -48.15 18.92
N LEU A 11 -13.79 -48.16 20.22
CA LEU A 11 -13.86 -46.95 21.03
C LEU A 11 -12.48 -46.32 21.23
N SER A 12 -11.41 -47.12 21.40
CA SER A 12 -10.04 -46.61 21.47
C SER A 12 -9.54 -46.07 20.14
N ILE A 13 -9.91 -46.65 19.00
CA ILE A 13 -9.58 -46.13 17.66
C ILE A 13 -10.35 -44.84 17.38
N LEU A 14 -11.64 -44.77 17.76
CA LEU A 14 -12.44 -43.56 17.64
C LEU A 14 -11.94 -42.43 18.56
N LEU A 15 -11.56 -42.73 19.81
CA LEU A 15 -10.95 -41.73 20.69
C LEU A 15 -9.57 -41.28 20.19
N SER A 16 -8.76 -42.19 19.65
CA SER A 16 -7.43 -41.86 19.10
C SER A 16 -7.53 -41.04 17.81
N ALA A 17 -8.51 -41.36 16.95
CA ALA A 17 -8.81 -40.58 15.76
C ALA A 17 -9.40 -39.20 16.12
N PHE A 18 -10.25 -39.12 17.15
CA PHE A 18 -10.77 -37.85 17.65
C PHE A 18 -9.64 -37.00 18.27
N PHE A 19 -8.74 -37.59 19.06
CA PHE A 19 -7.58 -36.87 19.60
C PHE A 19 -6.58 -36.45 18.51
N ALA A 20 -6.40 -37.26 17.46
CA ALA A 20 -5.57 -36.92 16.30
C ALA A 20 -6.21 -35.81 15.45
N ILE A 21 -7.54 -35.72 15.35
CA ILE A 21 -8.24 -34.61 14.69
C ILE A 21 -8.13 -33.32 15.50
N VAL A 22 -8.19 -33.40 16.84
CA VAL A 22 -8.05 -32.22 17.71
C VAL A 22 -6.58 -31.72 17.76
N LEU A 23 -5.59 -32.62 17.67
CA LEU A 23 -4.16 -32.25 17.58
C LEU A 23 -3.70 -31.90 16.14
N SER A 24 -4.38 -32.37 15.10
CA SER A 24 -4.10 -31.99 13.70
C SER A 24 -4.67 -30.62 13.33
N CYS A 25 -5.51 -30.03 14.19
CA CYS A 25 -6.08 -28.69 14.02
C CYS A 25 -5.45 -27.65 14.96
N SER A 26 -4.24 -27.88 15.46
CA SER A 26 -3.39 -26.82 15.98
C SER A 26 -1.97 -26.90 15.39
N LYS A 27 -1.87 -26.91 14.06
CA LYS A 27 -0.87 -26.02 13.49
C LYS A 27 -1.38 -24.63 13.82
N GLY A 28 -0.87 -24.04 14.91
CA GLY A 28 -1.06 -22.62 15.12
C GLY A 28 -0.73 -21.98 13.79
N LEU A 29 -1.74 -21.40 13.14
CA LEU A 29 -1.48 -20.46 12.08
C LEU A 29 -0.51 -19.49 12.75
N GLU A 30 0.74 -19.44 12.27
CA GLU A 30 1.61 -18.33 12.59
C GLU A 30 0.74 -17.08 12.46
N ARG A 31 0.83 -16.17 13.44
CA ARG A 31 0.07 -14.92 13.47
C ARG A 31 0.26 -14.22 12.11
N ASN A 32 -0.63 -14.52 11.16
CA ASN A 32 -0.46 -14.17 9.75
C ASN A 32 -0.89 -12.71 9.58
N GLY A 33 -0.09 -11.78 10.10
CA GLY A 33 -0.13 -10.35 9.79
C GLY A 33 -1.46 -9.61 9.99
N THR A 34 -2.49 -10.20 10.60
CA THR A 34 -3.80 -9.55 10.81
C THR A 34 -4.01 -9.10 12.25
N GLU A 35 -3.38 -9.77 13.21
CA GLU A 35 -3.38 -9.39 14.62
C GLU A 35 -2.04 -8.76 14.99
N LEU A 36 -2.08 -7.45 15.26
CA LEU A 36 -0.95 -6.66 15.73
C LEU A 36 -1.03 -6.55 17.25
N ASP A 37 0.09 -6.76 17.94
CA ASP A 37 0.19 -6.52 19.37
C ASP A 37 0.09 -5.00 19.67
N PRO A 38 -0.31 -4.60 20.90
CA PRO A 38 -0.26 -3.21 21.33
C PRO A 38 1.09 -2.54 21.04
N LEU A 39 1.06 -1.36 20.42
CA LEU A 39 2.27 -0.64 20.05
C LEU A 39 2.92 -0.03 21.29
N THR A 40 4.09 -0.54 21.66
CA THR A 40 5.02 0.11 22.58
C THR A 40 6.30 0.45 21.81
N PRO A 41 6.48 1.71 21.37
CA PRO A 41 7.59 2.06 20.50
C PRO A 41 8.95 1.80 21.13
N ALA A 42 9.88 1.20 20.37
CA ALA A 42 11.26 1.00 20.81
C ALA A 42 12.03 2.33 20.93
N LYS A 43 11.64 3.33 20.13
CA LYS A 43 12.13 4.71 20.17
C LYS A 43 10.94 5.66 20.07
N ALA A 44 11.02 6.80 20.75
CA ALA A 44 9.96 7.80 20.74
C ALA A 44 10.01 8.82 19.61
N ASP A 45 11.14 8.92 18.90
CA ASP A 45 11.34 9.90 17.83
C ASP A 45 10.94 11.33 18.26
N THR A 46 11.40 11.78 19.43
CA THR A 46 10.99 13.07 20.02
C THR A 46 11.37 14.29 19.16
N SER A 47 12.34 14.14 18.26
CA SER A 47 12.74 15.16 17.27
C SER A 47 11.88 15.16 16.00
N ALA A 48 10.88 14.28 15.87
CA ALA A 48 10.14 14.13 14.62
C ALA A 48 9.43 15.39 14.13
N GLY A 49 9.13 16.33 15.03
CA GLY A 49 8.58 17.64 14.66
C GLY A 49 9.52 18.52 13.83
N SER A 50 10.82 18.18 13.73
CA SER A 50 11.80 18.88 12.89
C SER A 50 12.20 18.12 11.63
N TRP A 51 11.64 16.93 11.38
CA TRP A 51 11.92 16.18 10.16
C TRP A 51 11.37 16.90 8.92
N LYS A 52 12.02 16.70 7.78
CA LYS A 52 11.56 17.29 6.52
C LYS A 52 10.31 16.56 6.04
N THR A 53 9.26 17.33 5.85
CA THR A 53 8.02 16.92 5.20
C THR A 53 8.20 16.78 3.68
N ILE A 54 7.23 16.12 3.02
CA ILE A 54 7.25 15.87 1.58
C ILE A 54 6.53 16.98 0.81
N VAL A 55 5.38 17.44 1.30
CA VAL A 55 4.51 18.43 0.64
C VAL A 55 4.45 19.74 1.43
N LEU A 56 4.34 19.68 2.76
CA LEU A 56 4.40 20.90 3.57
C LEU A 56 5.78 21.55 3.40
N THR A 57 5.83 22.88 3.24
CA THR A 57 7.11 23.61 3.25
C THR A 57 7.48 24.01 4.67
N SER A 58 6.47 24.18 5.52
CA SER A 58 6.61 24.40 6.95
C SER A 58 5.43 23.76 7.69
N VAL A 59 5.67 23.23 8.89
CA VAL A 59 4.58 22.78 9.78
C VAL A 59 3.60 23.91 10.12
N LYS A 60 4.01 25.18 9.97
CA LYS A 60 3.18 26.37 10.18
C LYS A 60 2.24 26.69 9.01
N ASP A 61 2.35 25.98 7.88
CA ASP A 61 1.45 26.14 6.72
C ASP A 61 -0.01 25.78 7.04
N VAL A 62 -0.21 25.06 8.15
CA VAL A 62 -1.50 24.67 8.69
C VAL A 62 -1.55 25.05 10.16
N ALA A 63 -2.27 26.13 10.49
CA ALA A 63 -2.37 26.61 11.86
C ALA A 63 -3.21 25.68 12.74
N VAL A 64 -2.67 25.36 13.91
CA VAL A 64 -3.40 24.76 15.04
C VAL A 64 -3.60 25.86 16.10
N ALA A 65 -4.78 25.93 16.70
CA ALA A 65 -5.03 26.90 17.76
C ALA A 65 -4.24 26.53 19.03
N GLN A 66 -3.89 27.53 19.84
CA GLN A 66 -3.36 27.22 21.17
C GLN A 66 -4.45 26.54 22.01
N PRO A 67 -4.16 25.43 22.69
CA PRO A 67 -5.15 24.80 23.56
C PRO A 67 -5.41 25.68 24.78
N GLU A 68 -6.62 25.59 25.32
CA GLU A 68 -6.91 26.16 26.62
C GLU A 68 -6.00 25.57 27.71
N ALA A 69 -5.74 26.37 28.74
CA ALA A 69 -4.97 25.95 29.91
C ALA A 69 -5.65 24.75 30.58
N VAL A 70 -4.85 23.82 31.10
CA VAL A 70 -5.36 22.63 31.82
C VAL A 70 -6.10 22.96 33.13
N THR A 71 -6.11 24.23 33.54
CA THR A 71 -6.86 24.75 34.69
C THR A 71 -8.15 25.47 34.28
N SER A 72 -8.47 25.55 32.98
CA SER A 72 -9.70 26.20 32.52
C SER A 72 -10.94 25.39 32.90
N ALA A 73 -12.07 26.08 33.08
CA ALA A 73 -13.35 25.43 33.38
C ALA A 73 -13.74 24.41 32.29
N ASN A 74 -13.49 24.75 31.01
CA ASN A 74 -13.79 23.85 29.89
C ASN A 74 -12.91 22.59 29.94
N TYR A 75 -11.60 22.72 30.19
CA TYR A 75 -10.73 21.55 30.28
C TYR A 75 -11.10 20.63 31.45
N ILE A 76 -11.44 21.20 32.61
CA ILE A 76 -11.92 20.43 33.77
C ILE A 76 -13.21 19.67 33.42
N GLN A 77 -14.13 20.29 32.68
CA GLN A 77 -15.33 19.62 32.19
C GLN A 77 -14.99 18.48 31.21
N GLU A 78 -14.01 18.67 30.32
CA GLU A 78 -13.56 17.61 29.43
C GLU A 78 -12.94 16.43 30.19
N LEU A 79 -12.17 16.67 31.26
CA LEU A 79 -11.64 15.59 32.11
C LEU A 79 -12.77 14.80 32.78
N ALA A 80 -13.83 15.47 33.24
CA ALA A 80 -15.01 14.78 33.76
C ALA A 80 -15.68 13.90 32.69
N ALA A 81 -15.81 14.42 31.46
CA ALA A 81 -16.35 13.67 30.33
C ALA A 81 -15.49 12.44 29.96
N VAL A 82 -14.16 12.55 30.04
CA VAL A 82 -13.24 11.42 29.86
C VAL A 82 -13.51 10.33 30.89
N LYS A 83 -13.62 10.68 32.18
CA LYS A 83 -13.94 9.70 33.24
C LYS A 83 -15.29 9.02 33.02
N THR A 84 -16.32 9.78 32.64
CA THR A 84 -17.63 9.23 32.30
C THR A 84 -17.54 8.26 31.13
N ALA A 85 -16.78 8.59 30.08
CA ALA A 85 -16.59 7.71 28.94
C ALA A 85 -15.88 6.40 29.33
N MET A 86 -14.86 6.47 30.18
CA MET A 86 -14.13 5.30 30.67
C MET A 86 -14.97 4.40 31.57
N ALA A 87 -15.87 4.97 32.39
CA ALA A 87 -16.73 4.21 33.30
C ALA A 87 -17.83 3.42 32.58
N SER A 88 -18.19 3.81 31.36
CA SER A 88 -19.36 3.29 30.63
C SER A 88 -19.00 2.79 29.23
N LEU A 89 -17.86 2.09 29.09
CA LEU A 89 -17.39 1.57 27.80
C LEU A 89 -18.28 0.45 27.26
N THR A 90 -18.75 0.61 26.03
CA THR A 90 -19.43 -0.47 25.29
C THR A 90 -18.44 -1.51 24.77
N GLU A 91 -18.91 -2.70 24.39
CA GLU A 91 -18.04 -3.75 23.82
C GLU A 91 -17.42 -3.32 22.48
N GLU A 92 -18.14 -2.53 21.68
CA GLU A 92 -17.62 -1.94 20.45
C GLU A 92 -16.47 -0.97 20.76
N GLN A 93 -16.59 -0.15 21.81
CA GLN A 93 -15.54 0.79 22.23
C GLN A 93 -14.32 0.05 22.77
N LYS A 94 -14.51 -1.01 23.56
CA LYS A 94 -13.41 -1.88 24.02
C LYS A 94 -12.68 -2.55 22.85
N THR A 95 -13.45 -2.99 21.85
CA THR A 95 -12.89 -3.59 20.62
C THR A 95 -12.11 -2.56 19.81
N ALA A 96 -12.65 -1.35 19.65
CA ALA A 96 -11.95 -0.26 18.97
C ALA A 96 -10.66 0.13 19.71
N ILE A 97 -10.67 0.19 21.05
CA ILE A 97 -9.46 0.41 21.85
C ILE A 97 -8.41 -0.66 21.55
N ARG A 98 -8.77 -1.96 21.61
CA ARG A 98 -7.82 -3.04 21.29
C ARG A 98 -7.28 -2.96 19.87
N TYR A 99 -8.15 -2.68 18.90
CA TYR A 99 -7.80 -2.63 17.48
C TYR A 99 -6.83 -1.50 17.15
N TRP A 100 -7.09 -0.29 17.65
CA TRP A 100 -6.28 0.90 17.35
C TRP A 100 -5.05 1.04 18.24
N ASN A 101 -5.02 0.40 19.42
CA ASN A 101 -3.84 0.40 20.29
C ASN A 101 -2.62 -0.32 19.68
N SER A 102 -2.81 -1.08 18.60
CA SER A 102 -1.72 -1.74 17.88
C SER A 102 -0.98 -0.83 16.88
N GLY A 103 -1.40 0.43 16.78
CA GLY A 103 -0.80 1.43 15.92
C GLY A 103 -1.63 1.77 14.69
N GLY A 104 -1.91 3.06 14.51
CA GLY A 104 -2.79 3.58 13.49
C GLY A 104 -2.24 3.46 12.07
N VAL A 105 -0.94 3.70 11.87
CA VAL A 105 -0.32 3.67 10.54
C VAL A 105 -0.41 2.28 9.92
N LEU A 106 -0.08 1.22 10.69
CA LEU A 106 -0.20 -0.16 10.23
C LEU A 106 -1.65 -0.53 9.95
N ARG A 107 -2.60 -0.13 10.80
CA ARG A 107 -4.04 -0.38 10.57
C ARG A 107 -4.56 0.29 9.31
N TRP A 108 -4.19 1.54 9.06
CA TRP A 108 -4.57 2.19 7.79
C TRP A 108 -3.90 1.54 6.58
N ASN A 109 -2.68 1.01 6.72
CA ASN A 109 -2.06 0.20 5.67
C ASN A 109 -2.90 -1.05 5.35
N GLN A 110 -3.30 -1.82 6.36
CA GLN A 110 -4.17 -3.00 6.20
C GLN A 110 -5.53 -2.66 5.57
N ILE A 111 -6.16 -1.56 6.01
CA ILE A 111 -7.42 -1.05 5.44
C ILE A 111 -7.22 -0.68 3.97
N MET A 112 -6.14 0.03 3.65
CA MET A 112 -5.80 0.42 2.29
C MET A 112 -5.58 -0.80 1.39
N ARG A 113 -4.79 -1.80 1.85
CA ARG A 113 -4.58 -3.06 1.13
C ARG A 113 -5.90 -3.79 0.86
N SER A 114 -6.79 -3.84 1.86
CA SER A 114 -8.11 -4.45 1.72
C SER A 114 -8.99 -3.73 0.69
N LEU A 115 -9.00 -2.39 0.68
CA LEU A 115 -9.77 -1.60 -0.29
C LEU A 115 -9.22 -1.71 -1.71
N VAL A 116 -7.88 -1.75 -1.87
CA VAL A 116 -7.25 -2.03 -3.17
C VAL A 116 -7.65 -3.42 -3.66
N ALA A 117 -7.53 -4.45 -2.82
CA ALA A 117 -7.92 -5.81 -3.17
C ALA A 117 -9.39 -5.91 -3.57
N LYS A 118 -10.29 -5.34 -2.76
CA LYS A 118 -11.73 -5.27 -3.02
C LYS A 118 -12.06 -4.61 -4.37
N ASN A 119 -11.32 -3.57 -4.74
CA ASN A 119 -11.57 -2.79 -5.96
C ASN A 119 -10.59 -3.13 -7.10
N ASN A 120 -9.84 -4.23 -7.02
CA ASN A 120 -8.92 -4.69 -8.07
C ASN A 120 -9.58 -5.76 -8.96
N LEU A 121 -10.73 -5.41 -9.53
CA LEU A 121 -11.41 -6.22 -10.54
C LEU A 121 -11.44 -5.45 -11.86
N PRO A 122 -11.03 -6.08 -12.97
CA PRO A 122 -11.11 -5.42 -14.28
C PRO A 122 -12.58 -5.18 -14.66
N PRO A 123 -12.84 -4.10 -15.43
CA PRO A 123 -14.13 -3.89 -16.09
C PRO A 123 -14.61 -5.12 -16.84
N VAL A 124 -15.91 -5.40 -16.72
CA VAL A 124 -16.59 -6.42 -17.52
C VAL A 124 -16.86 -5.87 -18.91
N GLU A 125 -16.84 -6.76 -19.90
CA GLU A 125 -17.19 -6.47 -21.29
C GLU A 125 -18.71 -6.26 -21.44
N ILE A 126 -19.11 -5.25 -22.21
CA ILE A 126 -20.50 -4.98 -22.59
C ILE A 126 -20.54 -4.63 -24.08
N ASP A 127 -21.35 -5.36 -24.86
CA ASP A 127 -21.61 -5.08 -26.28
C ASP A 127 -20.34 -4.88 -27.15
N GLY A 128 -19.35 -5.75 -26.94
CA GLY A 128 -18.04 -5.76 -27.58
C GLY A 128 -17.08 -4.68 -27.06
N LYS A 129 -17.35 -4.03 -25.92
CA LYS A 129 -16.57 -2.90 -25.40
C LYS A 129 -16.32 -3.00 -23.90
N TYR A 130 -15.16 -2.50 -23.47
CA TYR A 130 -14.85 -2.36 -22.04
C TYR A 130 -15.09 -0.92 -21.60
N PRO A 131 -15.96 -0.66 -20.61
CA PRO A 131 -16.17 0.68 -20.10
C PRO A 131 -14.93 1.18 -19.35
N ILE A 132 -14.76 2.49 -19.30
CA ILE A 132 -13.69 3.14 -18.53
C ILE A 132 -14.28 3.56 -17.18
N PRO A 133 -13.80 3.02 -16.04
CA PRO A 133 -14.29 3.42 -14.73
C PRO A 133 -14.16 4.93 -14.51
N SER A 134 -15.23 5.54 -13.99
CA SER A 134 -15.31 6.99 -13.79
C SER A 134 -15.56 7.33 -12.33
N SER A 135 -14.76 8.24 -11.78
CA SER A 135 -14.99 8.77 -10.43
C SER A 135 -16.25 9.63 -10.34
N ALA A 136 -16.84 10.05 -11.48
CA ALA A 136 -18.10 10.80 -11.51
C ALA A 136 -19.33 9.90 -11.27
N ASN A 137 -19.20 8.59 -11.48
CA ASN A 137 -20.25 7.60 -11.22
C ASN A 137 -19.62 6.35 -10.57
N PRO A 138 -19.14 6.46 -9.32
CA PRO A 138 -18.28 5.44 -8.74
C PRO A 138 -19.03 4.16 -8.33
N ASP A 139 -20.30 4.29 -7.97
CA ASP A 139 -21.18 3.17 -7.62
C ASP A 139 -21.84 2.51 -8.84
N ASN A 140 -21.63 3.07 -10.03
CA ASN A 140 -22.21 2.58 -11.27
C ASN A 140 -23.76 2.50 -11.22
N THR A 141 -24.41 3.57 -10.75
CA THR A 141 -25.87 3.59 -10.49
C THR A 141 -26.74 3.65 -11.75
N ASN A 142 -26.14 3.78 -12.92
CA ASN A 142 -26.85 3.98 -14.19
C ASN A 142 -27.06 2.66 -14.96
N ASN A 143 -26.84 1.50 -14.32
CA ASN A 143 -26.93 0.17 -14.94
C ASN A 143 -26.05 -0.03 -16.19
N GLU A 144 -24.99 0.78 -16.37
CA GLU A 144 -23.89 0.47 -17.30
C GLU A 144 -23.08 -0.69 -16.70
N ILE A 145 -23.58 -1.93 -16.83
CA ILE A 145 -23.06 -3.15 -16.19
C ILE A 145 -21.52 -3.17 -16.07
N GLY A 146 -20.96 -3.21 -14.85
CA GLY A 146 -19.59 -3.71 -14.66
C GLY A 146 -18.41 -2.73 -14.60
N THR A 147 -18.58 -1.43 -14.27
CA THR A 147 -17.43 -0.59 -13.88
C THR A 147 -17.67 0.25 -12.63
N THR A 148 -17.48 -0.35 -11.46
CA THR A 148 -17.26 0.43 -10.24
C THR A 148 -15.91 1.15 -10.31
N PHE A 149 -15.83 2.36 -9.75
CA PHE A 149 -14.58 3.09 -9.62
C PHE A 149 -14.10 3.02 -8.16
N PRO A 150 -12.80 2.80 -7.90
CA PRO A 150 -11.73 2.64 -8.89
C PRO A 150 -11.61 1.21 -9.41
N PHE A 151 -10.99 1.05 -10.59
CA PHE A 151 -10.27 -0.19 -10.90
C PHE A 151 -8.84 -0.04 -10.35
N SER A 152 -8.57 -0.67 -9.21
CA SER A 152 -7.31 -0.58 -8.45
C SER A 152 -6.18 -1.40 -9.06
N ASN A 153 -5.94 -1.23 -10.35
CA ASN A 153 -4.81 -1.81 -11.06
C ASN A 153 -3.46 -1.35 -10.48
N PRO A 154 -2.33 -2.03 -10.79
CA PRO A 154 -1.06 -1.77 -10.11
C PRO A 154 -0.57 -0.31 -10.13
N PRO A 155 -0.63 0.46 -11.23
CA PRO A 155 -0.27 1.88 -11.20
C PRO A 155 -1.19 2.73 -10.31
N TYR A 156 -2.51 2.49 -10.38
CA TYR A 156 -3.47 3.16 -9.53
C TYR A 156 -3.21 2.86 -8.06
N ALA A 157 -2.98 1.59 -7.72
CA ALA A 157 -2.66 1.14 -6.37
C ALA A 157 -1.38 1.79 -5.85
N ALA A 158 -0.26 1.74 -6.62
CA ALA A 158 1.00 2.38 -6.26
C ALA A 158 0.81 3.88 -5.96
N ARG A 159 0.09 4.58 -6.82
CA ARG A 159 -0.27 5.99 -6.62
C ARG A 159 -1.07 6.21 -5.35
N SER A 160 -2.05 5.35 -5.10
CA SER A 160 -2.95 5.48 -3.96
C SER A 160 -2.22 5.30 -2.63
N TYR A 161 -1.36 4.28 -2.52
CA TYR A 161 -0.50 4.09 -1.34
C TYR A 161 0.42 5.30 -1.12
N ALA A 162 1.06 5.83 -2.17
CA ALA A 162 1.96 6.97 -2.05
C ALA A 162 1.27 8.19 -1.47
N TYR A 163 0.11 8.57 -2.03
CA TYR A 163 -0.62 9.75 -1.59
C TYR A 163 -1.14 9.66 -0.16
N VAL A 164 -1.64 8.49 0.26
CA VAL A 164 -2.08 8.27 1.64
C VAL A 164 -0.89 8.35 2.58
N SER A 165 0.20 7.62 2.30
CA SER A 165 1.38 7.62 3.18
C SER A 165 2.04 9.00 3.30
N VAL A 166 2.11 9.78 2.22
CA VAL A 166 2.61 11.17 2.27
C VAL A 166 1.74 12.04 3.17
N ALA A 167 0.41 11.95 3.06
CA ALA A 167 -0.49 12.73 3.89
C ALA A 167 -0.38 12.35 5.37
N GLN A 168 -0.26 11.06 5.67
CA GLN A 168 -0.06 10.56 7.03
C GLN A 168 1.27 11.05 7.62
N TYR A 169 2.37 10.93 6.86
CA TYR A 169 3.70 11.35 7.29
C TYR A 169 3.78 12.84 7.58
N ASP A 170 3.39 13.69 6.63
CA ASP A 170 3.44 15.15 6.81
C ASP A 170 2.55 15.60 7.98
N ALA A 171 1.39 14.97 8.14
CA ALA A 171 0.46 15.31 9.21
C ALA A 171 1.01 14.91 10.58
N LEU A 172 1.63 13.74 10.71
CA LEU A 172 2.26 13.30 11.96
C LEU A 172 3.50 14.13 12.31
N VAL A 173 4.33 14.52 11.35
CA VAL A 173 5.44 15.47 11.59
C VAL A 173 4.90 16.80 12.13
N ALA A 174 3.83 17.34 11.53
CA ALA A 174 3.18 18.56 12.03
C ALA A 174 2.60 18.37 13.45
N ALA A 175 1.96 17.24 13.73
CA ALA A 175 1.45 16.92 15.06
C ALA A 175 2.56 16.90 16.11
N MET A 176 3.69 16.25 15.80
CA MET A 176 4.86 16.18 16.68
C MET A 176 5.46 17.56 16.94
N ALA A 177 5.50 18.44 15.94
CA ALA A 177 5.94 19.81 16.11
C ALA A 177 5.01 20.59 17.06
N TYR A 178 3.70 20.51 16.85
CA TYR A 178 2.73 21.22 17.69
C TYR A 178 2.68 20.69 19.14
N LYS A 179 2.89 19.39 19.35
CA LYS A 179 3.05 18.82 20.69
C LYS A 179 4.23 19.45 21.44
N GLN A 180 5.36 19.70 20.75
CA GLN A 180 6.52 20.37 21.34
C GLN A 180 6.31 21.87 21.57
N ILE A 181 5.48 22.53 20.75
CA ILE A 181 5.14 23.94 20.92
C ILE A 181 4.22 24.14 22.13
N TYR A 182 3.14 23.36 22.23
CA TYR A 182 2.10 23.59 23.24
C TYR A 182 2.32 22.83 24.54
N LYS A 183 2.99 21.67 24.51
CA LYS A 183 3.34 20.86 25.70
C LYS A 183 2.18 20.62 26.66
N ARG A 184 0.95 20.53 26.14
CA ARG A 184 -0.24 20.29 26.94
C ARG A 184 -0.20 18.87 27.48
N LYS A 185 -0.15 18.75 28.80
CA LYS A 185 -0.08 17.47 29.51
C LYS A 185 -1.26 16.57 29.18
N ALA A 186 -1.00 15.27 29.03
CA ALA A 186 -2.04 14.27 28.86
C ALA A 186 -2.99 14.20 30.08
N PRO A 187 -4.25 13.74 29.92
CA PRO A 187 -5.25 13.74 30.99
C PRO A 187 -4.81 13.06 32.29
N ASN A 188 -4.13 11.92 32.19
CA ASN A 188 -3.62 11.17 33.34
C ASN A 188 -2.48 11.87 34.10
N LEU A 189 -1.85 12.88 33.49
CA LEU A 189 -0.81 13.71 34.11
C LEU A 189 -1.37 14.98 34.74
N THR A 190 -2.61 15.33 34.42
CA THR A 190 -3.35 16.45 35.03
C THR A 190 -4.32 15.98 36.11
N ASP A 191 -4.78 14.73 36.01
CA ASP A 191 -5.68 14.09 36.97
C ASP A 191 -5.32 12.62 37.15
N ALA A 192 -4.73 12.29 38.31
CA ALA A 192 -4.24 10.95 38.62
C ALA A 192 -5.34 9.88 38.76
N SER A 193 -6.61 10.27 38.86
CA SER A 193 -7.73 9.31 38.88
C SER A 193 -8.05 8.75 37.49
N ILE A 194 -7.52 9.36 36.43
CA ILE A 194 -7.61 8.82 35.07
C ILE A 194 -6.46 7.83 34.87
N VAL A 195 -6.78 6.54 34.86
CA VAL A 195 -5.82 5.45 34.58
C VAL A 195 -6.09 4.92 33.17
N PRO A 196 -5.27 5.28 32.16
CA PRO A 196 -5.55 4.90 30.80
C PRO A 196 -5.61 3.39 30.60
N SER A 197 -6.57 2.91 29.81
CA SER A 197 -6.71 1.48 29.48
C SER A 197 -5.79 1.02 28.34
N LEU A 198 -4.98 1.94 27.77
CA LEU A 198 -3.90 1.62 26.84
C LEU A 198 -2.67 1.16 27.62
N VAL A 199 -2.29 -0.10 27.47
CA VAL A 199 -1.03 -0.62 28.01
C VAL A 199 0.11 -0.20 27.09
N SER A 200 0.53 1.06 27.14
CA SER A 200 1.81 1.52 26.58
C SER A 200 2.34 2.77 27.30
N ALA A 201 3.07 2.58 28.39
CA ALA A 201 4.20 3.45 28.76
C ALA A 201 5.19 2.59 29.57
N PRO A 202 6.51 2.63 29.30
CA PRO A 202 7.29 3.87 29.07
C PRO A 202 8.19 3.83 27.82
N GLY A 203 8.30 4.96 27.11
CA GLY A 203 9.16 5.04 25.91
C GLY A 203 9.21 6.34 25.11
N GLY A 204 8.23 7.26 25.25
CA GLY A 204 8.48 8.71 25.03
C GLY A 204 7.56 9.54 24.10
N ALA A 205 6.29 9.18 23.90
CA ALA A 205 5.30 10.12 23.31
C ALA A 205 4.14 10.50 24.26
N THR A 206 4.22 10.12 25.54
CA THR A 206 3.06 10.12 26.45
C THR A 206 2.94 11.32 27.39
N SER A 207 3.80 12.34 27.26
CA SER A 207 3.64 13.54 28.09
C SER A 207 2.60 14.52 27.55
N TYR A 208 2.42 14.58 26.21
CA TYR A 208 1.61 15.63 25.57
C TYR A 208 0.51 15.09 24.67
N SER A 209 -0.74 15.51 24.91
CA SER A 209 -1.92 15.02 24.19
C SER A 209 -2.38 15.93 23.04
N TYR A 210 -1.90 17.18 22.97
CA TYR A 210 -2.43 18.18 22.02
C TYR A 210 -1.44 18.56 20.90
N PRO A 211 -1.86 18.51 19.62
CA PRO A 211 -3.07 17.83 19.12
C PRO A 211 -2.92 16.30 19.20
N SER A 212 -4.03 15.58 19.19
CA SER A 212 -4.02 14.10 19.21
C SER A 212 -3.47 13.54 17.88
N GLU A 213 -2.37 12.79 17.95
CA GLU A 213 -1.70 12.19 16.77
C GLU A 213 -2.59 11.16 16.04
N ASP A 214 -3.38 10.37 16.78
CA ASP A 214 -4.35 9.45 16.20
C ASP A 214 -5.50 10.16 15.48
N ALA A 215 -5.97 11.29 16.02
CA ALA A 215 -7.01 12.07 15.35
C ALA A 215 -6.46 12.77 14.09
N VAL A 216 -5.20 13.21 14.13
CA VAL A 216 -4.47 13.72 12.95
C VAL A 216 -4.39 12.63 11.88
N LEU A 217 -3.95 11.44 12.26
CA LEU A 217 -3.81 10.32 11.36
C LEU A 217 -5.16 9.88 10.76
N ALA A 218 -6.20 9.80 11.58
CA ALA A 218 -7.56 9.49 11.14
C ALA A 218 -8.06 10.52 10.10
N GLY A 219 -7.93 11.81 10.42
CA GLY A 219 -8.35 12.91 9.57
C GLY A 219 -7.61 12.91 8.22
N ALA A 220 -6.29 12.73 8.25
CA ALA A 220 -5.48 12.69 7.03
C ALA A 220 -5.82 11.48 6.14
N SER A 221 -5.94 10.29 6.75
CA SER A 221 -6.21 9.04 6.03
C SER A 221 -7.59 9.06 5.37
N TYR A 222 -8.64 9.41 6.13
CA TYR A 222 -10.00 9.50 5.60
C TYR A 222 -10.11 10.49 4.45
N GLU A 223 -9.49 11.67 4.57
CA GLU A 223 -9.61 12.72 3.57
C GLU A 223 -9.02 12.31 2.21
N LEU A 224 -7.90 11.59 2.19
CA LEU A 224 -7.34 11.05 0.94
C LEU A 224 -8.11 9.82 0.46
N MET A 225 -8.35 8.85 1.34
CA MET A 225 -8.92 7.56 0.95
C MET A 225 -10.34 7.68 0.42
N LYS A 226 -11.18 8.59 0.95
CA LYS A 226 -12.54 8.80 0.43
C LYS A 226 -12.58 9.35 -1.01
N ARG A 227 -11.48 9.94 -1.50
CA ARG A 227 -11.34 10.40 -2.89
C ARG A 227 -10.82 9.29 -3.80
N LEU A 228 -10.01 8.40 -3.25
CA LEU A 228 -9.46 7.23 -3.95
C LEU A 228 -10.52 6.14 -4.09
N PHE A 229 -11.33 5.93 -3.06
CA PHE A 229 -12.42 4.94 -3.01
C PHE A 229 -13.76 5.66 -2.77
N PRO A 230 -14.28 6.39 -3.78
CA PRO A 230 -15.46 7.23 -3.62
C PRO A 230 -16.79 6.47 -3.65
N ARG A 231 -16.78 5.13 -3.68
CA ARG A 231 -18.00 4.31 -3.59
C ARG A 231 -18.71 4.58 -2.27
N THR A 232 -20.04 4.61 -2.29
CA THR A 232 -20.85 4.92 -1.11
C THR A 232 -20.52 3.96 0.05
N GLU A 233 -20.39 2.67 -0.23
CA GLU A 233 -20.03 1.67 0.79
C GLU A 233 -18.62 1.86 1.37
N ASP A 234 -17.64 2.17 0.52
CA ASP A 234 -16.24 2.33 0.93
C ASP A 234 -16.05 3.61 1.74
N THR A 235 -16.67 4.72 1.32
CA THR A 235 -16.64 5.98 2.06
C THR A 235 -17.33 5.88 3.42
N LEU A 236 -18.45 5.15 3.51
CA LEU A 236 -19.12 4.88 4.78
C LEU A 236 -18.25 4.02 5.71
N TYR A 237 -17.60 2.98 5.18
CA TYR A 237 -16.67 2.15 5.94
C TYR A 237 -15.48 2.99 6.46
N LEU A 238 -14.86 3.79 5.59
CA LEU A 238 -13.76 4.68 5.95
C LEU A 238 -14.16 5.71 7.01
N TYR A 239 -15.37 6.25 6.94
CA TYR A 239 -15.90 7.16 7.94
C TYR A 239 -16.00 6.49 9.32
N LYS A 240 -16.52 5.25 9.38
CA LYS A 240 -16.58 4.47 10.62
C LYS A 240 -15.19 4.23 11.20
N MET A 241 -14.21 3.84 10.39
CA MET A 241 -12.83 3.62 10.84
C MET A 241 -12.19 4.92 11.38
N LYS A 242 -12.41 6.05 10.70
CA LYS A 242 -11.97 7.37 11.16
C LYS A 242 -12.56 7.73 12.53
N GLU A 243 -13.87 7.57 12.71
CA GLU A 243 -14.53 7.87 13.99
C GLU A 243 -14.04 6.95 15.11
N GLN A 244 -13.81 5.67 14.84
CA GLN A 244 -13.24 4.75 15.83
C GLN A 244 -11.82 5.17 16.25
N GLN A 245 -10.93 5.47 15.30
CA GLN A 245 -9.55 5.84 15.62
C GLN A 245 -9.47 7.17 16.38
N LYS A 246 -10.27 8.16 16.02
CA LYS A 246 -10.16 9.45 16.68
C LYS A 246 -10.67 9.37 18.13
N TRP A 247 -11.75 8.62 18.38
CA TRP A 247 -12.40 8.59 19.69
C TRP A 247 -11.83 7.55 20.66
N TYR A 248 -11.12 6.51 20.22
CA TYR A 248 -10.58 5.52 21.15
C TYR A 248 -9.62 6.13 22.18
N LYS A 249 -8.94 7.24 21.87
CA LYS A 249 -8.09 7.97 22.82
C LYS A 249 -8.88 8.63 23.95
N VAL A 250 -10.12 9.07 23.71
CA VAL A 250 -11.00 9.57 24.77
C VAL A 250 -11.51 8.40 25.62
N TRP A 251 -11.99 7.34 24.97
CA TRP A 251 -12.50 6.14 25.63
C TRP A 251 -11.44 5.45 26.50
N SER A 252 -10.18 5.57 26.12
CA SER A 252 -9.06 5.01 26.87
C SER A 252 -8.41 5.97 27.86
N GLY A 253 -8.89 7.21 27.98
CA GLY A 253 -8.34 8.19 28.94
C GLY A 253 -7.06 8.91 28.51
N ALA A 254 -6.63 8.74 27.26
CA ALA A 254 -5.36 9.25 26.75
C ALA A 254 -5.44 10.65 26.11
N ALA A 255 -6.64 11.13 25.78
CA ALA A 255 -6.85 12.47 25.22
C ALA A 255 -8.22 13.03 25.61
N THR A 256 -8.38 14.35 25.54
CA THR A 256 -9.69 15.00 25.70
C THR A 256 -10.33 15.33 24.35
N LYS A 257 -11.60 15.78 24.37
CA LYS A 257 -12.33 16.18 23.17
C LYS A 257 -11.61 17.26 22.36
N SER A 258 -11.14 18.33 22.98
CA SER A 258 -10.39 19.39 22.28
C SER A 258 -9.07 18.91 21.67
N ASP A 259 -8.41 17.91 22.25
CA ASP A 259 -7.23 17.27 21.64
C ASP A 259 -7.60 16.55 20.33
N ILE A 260 -8.73 15.84 20.33
CA ILE A 260 -9.25 15.10 19.15
C ILE A 260 -9.67 16.06 18.05
N GLU A 261 -10.45 17.09 18.36
CA GLU A 261 -10.96 18.03 17.36
C GLU A 261 -9.85 18.83 16.68
N ALA A 262 -8.84 19.26 17.45
CA ALA A 262 -7.66 19.91 16.90
C ALA A 262 -6.85 18.96 15.99
N GLY A 263 -6.70 17.70 16.41
CA GLY A 263 -6.01 16.69 15.63
C GLY A 263 -6.71 16.39 14.30
N GLU A 264 -8.01 16.10 14.32
CA GLU A 264 -8.78 15.85 13.10
C GLU A 264 -8.71 17.04 12.13
N LYS A 265 -8.80 18.27 12.65
CA LYS A 265 -8.69 19.49 11.85
C LYS A 265 -7.30 19.64 11.21
N LEU A 266 -6.23 19.41 11.96
CA LEU A 266 -4.86 19.42 11.45
C LEU A 266 -4.67 18.37 10.35
N GLY A 267 -5.04 17.10 10.63
CA GLY A 267 -4.92 16.00 9.68
C GLY A 267 -5.63 16.26 8.37
N LYS A 268 -6.89 16.73 8.44
CA LYS A 268 -7.68 17.13 7.26
C LYS A 268 -7.01 18.25 6.48
N ALA A 269 -6.50 19.28 7.16
CA ALA A 269 -5.91 20.44 6.49
C ALA A 269 -4.58 20.09 5.79
N VAL A 270 -3.74 19.25 6.40
CA VAL A 270 -2.54 18.72 5.75
C VAL A 270 -2.90 17.85 4.55
N ALA A 271 -3.86 16.95 4.69
CA ALA A 271 -4.37 16.15 3.58
C ALA A 271 -4.87 17.00 2.41
N LEU A 272 -5.52 18.14 2.66
CA LEU A 272 -5.96 19.06 1.60
C LEU A 272 -4.80 19.70 0.83
N LYS A 273 -3.64 19.93 1.47
CA LYS A 273 -2.41 20.37 0.75
C LYS A 273 -1.91 19.28 -0.19
N VAL A 274 -1.91 18.03 0.27
CA VAL A 274 -1.56 16.86 -0.55
C VAL A 274 -2.56 16.67 -1.70
N VAL A 275 -3.86 16.92 -1.46
CA VAL A 275 -4.91 16.87 -2.49
C VAL A 275 -4.68 17.90 -3.61
N ALA A 276 -4.08 19.05 -3.32
CA ALA A 276 -3.75 20.03 -4.35
C ALA A 276 -2.76 19.47 -5.39
N ARG A 277 -1.77 18.67 -4.94
CA ARG A 277 -0.90 17.90 -5.86
C ARG A 277 -1.68 16.78 -6.53
N PHE A 278 -2.47 16.02 -5.78
CA PHE A 278 -3.29 14.90 -6.26
C PHE A 278 -4.17 15.25 -7.48
N GLY A 279 -4.84 16.40 -7.46
CA GLY A 279 -5.69 16.84 -8.57
C GLY A 279 -4.92 17.25 -9.83
N ASN A 280 -3.62 17.51 -9.70
CA ASN A 280 -2.78 18.15 -10.72
C ASN A 280 -1.54 17.32 -11.10
N ASP A 281 -1.54 16.02 -10.81
CA ASP A 281 -0.40 15.14 -11.09
C ASP A 281 -0.42 14.50 -12.47
N GLY A 282 -1.52 14.64 -13.22
CA GLY A 282 -1.66 14.09 -14.57
C GLY A 282 -2.43 12.77 -14.65
N MET A 283 -2.81 12.16 -13.52
CA MET A 283 -3.52 10.87 -13.50
C MET A 283 -4.83 10.88 -14.32
N LYS A 284 -5.57 12.00 -14.30
CA LYS A 284 -6.80 12.16 -15.09
C LYS A 284 -6.62 11.93 -16.60
N ASN A 285 -5.39 12.07 -17.10
CA ASN A 285 -5.05 11.91 -18.51
C ASN A 285 -4.43 10.52 -18.80
N ALA A 286 -4.23 9.67 -17.80
CA ALA A 286 -3.42 8.45 -17.92
C ALA A 286 -4.04 7.38 -18.83
N VAL A 287 -5.37 7.34 -18.95
CA VAL A 287 -6.07 6.37 -19.82
C VAL A 287 -5.89 6.69 -21.31
N GLY A 288 -5.80 7.98 -21.69
CA GLY A 288 -5.70 8.40 -23.09
C GLY A 288 -7.01 8.23 -23.87
N ASN A 289 -6.89 8.03 -25.18
CA ASN A 289 -7.98 7.77 -26.12
C ASN A 289 -7.46 6.94 -27.30
N GLN A 290 -8.36 6.48 -28.17
CA GLN A 290 -8.02 5.61 -29.30
C GLN A 290 -6.86 6.15 -30.15
N ALA A 291 -6.92 7.42 -30.56
CA ALA A 291 -5.86 8.03 -31.38
C ALA A 291 -4.47 7.97 -30.73
N LYS A 292 -4.40 8.12 -29.40
CA LYS A 292 -3.13 7.98 -28.66
C LYS A 292 -2.67 6.52 -28.59
N TRP A 293 -3.60 5.57 -28.46
CA TRP A 293 -3.28 4.15 -28.46
C TRP A 293 -2.76 3.69 -29.82
N ASP A 294 -3.40 4.12 -30.91
CA ASP A 294 -2.98 3.83 -32.28
C ASP A 294 -1.58 4.42 -32.57
N SER A 295 -1.31 5.63 -32.08
CA SER A 295 0.01 6.26 -32.19
C SER A 295 1.11 5.50 -31.43
N LEU A 296 0.79 4.92 -30.27
CA LEU A 296 1.72 4.07 -29.53
C LEU A 296 2.05 2.79 -30.28
N PHE A 297 1.02 2.13 -30.82
CA PHE A 297 1.15 0.93 -31.64
C PHE A 297 2.01 1.20 -32.87
N LYS A 298 1.67 2.22 -33.67
CA LYS A 298 2.37 2.58 -34.90
C LYS A 298 3.86 2.88 -34.67
N ARG A 299 4.20 3.55 -33.57
CA ARG A 299 5.60 3.86 -33.23
C ARG A 299 6.46 2.61 -33.00
N ALA A 300 5.88 1.50 -32.52
CA ALA A 300 6.60 0.23 -32.44
C ALA A 300 6.81 -0.39 -33.83
N GLU A 301 5.79 -0.37 -34.69
CA GLU A 301 5.92 -0.87 -36.06
C GLU A 301 6.95 -0.07 -36.87
N GLU A 302 6.99 1.25 -36.70
CA GLU A 302 7.98 2.14 -37.35
C GLU A 302 9.42 1.85 -36.90
N ARG A 303 9.63 1.25 -35.72
CA ARG A 303 10.94 0.74 -35.27
C ARG A 303 11.25 -0.68 -35.78
N GLY A 304 10.32 -1.29 -36.53
CA GLY A 304 10.43 -2.65 -37.03
C GLY A 304 10.09 -3.72 -36.01
N ASP A 305 9.49 -3.36 -34.87
CA ASP A 305 9.06 -4.30 -33.82
C ASP A 305 7.63 -4.82 -34.03
N VAL A 306 7.34 -5.99 -33.47
CA VAL A 306 5.96 -6.46 -33.30
C VAL A 306 5.33 -5.74 -32.11
N ALA A 307 4.38 -4.86 -32.41
CA ALA A 307 3.65 -4.09 -31.41
C ALA A 307 2.72 -4.98 -30.59
N TRP A 308 2.64 -4.73 -29.28
CA TRP A 308 1.69 -5.40 -28.39
C TRP A 308 0.24 -5.16 -28.80
N LYS A 309 -0.60 -6.18 -28.65
CA LYS A 309 -2.06 -6.06 -28.73
C LYS A 309 -2.73 -6.74 -27.53
N SER A 310 -3.95 -6.33 -27.21
CA SER A 310 -4.81 -7.09 -26.30
C SER A 310 -5.12 -8.45 -26.92
N MET A 311 -5.10 -9.49 -26.08
CA MET A 311 -5.39 -10.87 -26.48
C MET A 311 -6.78 -11.33 -26.01
N GLU A 312 -7.61 -10.41 -25.49
CA GLU A 312 -9.00 -10.66 -25.11
C GLU A 312 -9.91 -10.58 -26.35
N GLU A 313 -10.99 -11.37 -26.37
CA GLU A 313 -12.05 -11.25 -27.38
C GLU A 313 -13.03 -10.14 -26.97
N ALA A 314 -13.26 -9.23 -27.91
CA ALA A 314 -13.21 -7.78 -27.72
C ALA A 314 -11.85 -7.29 -27.16
N PRO A 315 -11.05 -6.52 -27.92
CA PRO A 315 -9.78 -5.99 -27.42
C PRO A 315 -10.00 -4.98 -26.29
N ARG A 316 -9.47 -5.26 -25.10
CA ARG A 316 -9.52 -4.32 -23.98
C ARG A 316 -8.53 -3.16 -24.18
N PRO A 317 -8.90 -1.91 -23.89
CA PRO A 317 -7.98 -0.77 -23.93
C PRO A 317 -6.68 -1.02 -23.14
N PRO A 318 -5.51 -0.53 -23.62
CA PRO A 318 -4.28 -0.64 -22.86
C PRO A 318 -4.46 -0.04 -21.47
N MET A 319 -3.90 -0.71 -20.46
CA MET A 319 -4.03 -0.26 -19.07
C MET A 319 -3.18 0.99 -18.82
N LEU A 320 -3.85 2.14 -18.64
CA LEU A 320 -3.25 3.42 -18.27
C LEU A 320 -1.97 3.79 -19.08
N PRO A 321 -2.01 3.76 -20.43
CA PRO A 321 -0.82 3.86 -21.28
C PRO A 321 -0.04 5.17 -21.13
N LEU A 322 -0.66 6.21 -20.57
CA LEU A 322 -0.04 7.52 -20.38
C LEU A 322 0.35 7.76 -18.92
N PHE A 323 0.33 6.73 -18.07
CA PHE A 323 0.74 6.83 -16.66
C PHE A 323 2.20 7.27 -16.51
N GLY A 324 3.06 7.01 -17.50
CA GLY A 324 4.42 7.55 -17.56
C GLY A 324 4.51 9.08 -17.59
N ASN A 325 3.40 9.80 -17.77
CA ASN A 325 3.34 11.26 -17.68
C ASN A 325 2.83 11.78 -16.31
N VAL A 326 2.50 10.89 -15.37
CA VAL A 326 2.12 11.28 -14.02
C VAL A 326 3.34 11.81 -13.28
N LYS A 327 3.19 12.88 -12.51
CA LYS A 327 4.28 13.52 -11.76
C LYS A 327 4.86 12.56 -10.72
N THR A 328 6.17 12.33 -10.80
CA THR A 328 7.00 11.60 -9.84
C THR A 328 7.23 12.40 -8.54
N TRP A 329 7.62 11.71 -7.47
CA TRP A 329 7.87 12.27 -6.13
C TRP A 329 9.33 12.59 -5.87
N ASN A 330 10.23 11.71 -6.30
CA ASN A 330 11.65 11.72 -5.90
C ASN A 330 12.61 12.12 -7.02
N MET A 331 12.07 12.42 -8.21
CA MET A 331 12.84 12.85 -9.37
C MET A 331 11.99 13.72 -10.30
N ASP A 332 12.64 14.49 -11.17
CA ASP A 332 11.96 15.24 -12.22
C ASP A 332 11.65 14.36 -13.45
N PHE A 333 10.91 14.92 -14.41
CA PHE A 333 10.52 14.19 -15.62
C PHE A 333 11.72 13.82 -16.50
N ALA A 334 12.76 14.67 -16.56
CA ALA A 334 13.94 14.42 -17.37
C ALA A 334 14.72 13.20 -16.84
N THR A 335 14.94 13.15 -15.53
CA THR A 335 15.57 12.03 -14.83
C THR A 335 14.73 10.75 -14.95
N MET A 336 13.41 10.85 -14.74
CA MET A 336 12.51 9.71 -14.90
C MET A 336 12.58 9.15 -16.33
N LYS A 337 12.51 10.01 -17.34
CA LYS A 337 12.60 9.61 -18.75
C LYS A 337 13.93 8.93 -19.06
N ASP A 338 15.04 9.53 -18.64
CA ASP A 338 16.38 8.97 -18.83
C ASP A 338 16.51 7.57 -18.22
N ILE A 339 16.11 7.40 -16.95
CA ILE A 339 16.08 6.09 -16.28
C ILE A 339 15.20 5.09 -17.06
N SER A 340 14.02 5.52 -17.50
CA SER A 340 13.02 4.67 -18.16
C SER A 340 13.44 4.17 -19.55
N THR A 341 14.33 4.88 -20.24
CA THR A 341 14.81 4.50 -21.58
C THR A 341 16.25 4.00 -21.59
N ARG A 342 16.94 3.98 -20.45
CA ARG A 342 18.37 3.66 -20.34
C ARG A 342 18.71 2.24 -20.79
N PHE A 343 17.80 1.30 -20.58
CA PHE A 343 17.96 -0.09 -20.96
C PHE A 343 16.87 -0.42 -21.99
N PRO A 344 17.17 -0.46 -23.30
CA PRO A 344 16.19 -0.87 -24.30
C PRO A 344 16.05 -2.41 -24.37
N PRO A 345 14.89 -2.93 -24.81
CA PRO A 345 14.73 -4.36 -25.09
C PRO A 345 15.47 -4.74 -26.39
N TYR A 346 15.59 -6.04 -26.65
CA TYR A 346 15.97 -6.53 -27.97
C TYR A 346 14.87 -6.24 -28.99
N ASN A 347 15.28 -5.98 -30.23
CA ASN A 347 14.34 -5.90 -31.35
C ASN A 347 13.65 -7.27 -31.51
N THR A 348 12.34 -7.28 -31.71
CA THR A 348 11.53 -8.52 -31.76
C THR A 348 11.91 -9.50 -32.89
N LYS A 349 12.74 -9.08 -33.86
CA LYS A 349 13.23 -9.90 -34.97
C LYS A 349 14.67 -10.40 -34.78
N SER A 350 15.36 -9.93 -33.73
CA SER A 350 16.75 -10.30 -33.42
C SER A 350 16.89 -11.75 -32.95
N GLU A 351 18.09 -12.31 -33.05
CA GLU A 351 18.39 -13.66 -32.55
C GLU A 351 18.34 -13.72 -31.02
N GLU A 352 18.72 -12.63 -30.35
CA GLU A 352 18.62 -12.49 -28.90
C GLU A 352 17.16 -12.58 -28.44
N PHE A 353 16.24 -11.90 -29.12
CA PHE A 353 14.81 -11.98 -28.81
C PHE A 353 14.25 -13.40 -29.06
N LYS A 354 14.65 -14.06 -30.15
CA LYS A 354 14.24 -15.44 -30.44
C LYS A 354 14.72 -16.41 -29.36
N LYS A 355 15.94 -16.21 -28.84
CA LYS A 355 16.48 -17.00 -27.73
C LYS A 355 15.68 -16.80 -26.45
N ASP A 356 15.34 -15.56 -26.11
CA ASP A 356 14.49 -15.25 -24.95
C ASP A 356 13.08 -15.87 -25.10
N LEU A 357 12.48 -15.83 -26.30
CA LEU A 357 11.19 -16.46 -26.58
C LEU A 357 11.27 -18.00 -26.43
N ALA A 358 12.32 -18.63 -26.96
CA ALA A 358 12.53 -20.07 -26.83
C ALA A 358 12.73 -20.50 -25.36
N GLU A 359 13.39 -19.68 -24.54
CA GLU A 359 13.48 -19.92 -23.10
C GLU A 359 12.09 -19.90 -22.44
N VAL A 360 11.25 -18.90 -22.74
CA VAL A 360 9.88 -18.84 -22.21
C VAL A 360 9.10 -20.08 -22.63
N ARG A 361 9.22 -20.49 -23.90
CA ARG A 361 8.57 -21.70 -24.41
C ARG A 361 8.98 -22.96 -23.64
N ALA A 362 10.27 -23.10 -23.31
CA ALA A 362 10.76 -24.23 -22.51
C ALA A 362 10.12 -24.31 -21.11
N TYR A 363 9.89 -23.16 -20.45
CA TYR A 363 9.15 -23.14 -19.18
C TYR A 363 7.67 -23.49 -19.34
N SER A 364 7.04 -23.05 -20.44
CA SER A 364 5.65 -23.38 -20.77
C SER A 364 5.46 -24.87 -21.03
N ASP A 365 6.40 -25.51 -21.73
CA ASP A 365 6.31 -26.95 -22.08
C ASP A 365 6.52 -27.86 -20.87
N LYS A 366 7.29 -27.41 -19.87
CA LYS A 366 7.69 -28.23 -18.71
C LYS A 366 7.63 -27.43 -17.39
N PRO A 367 6.44 -27.00 -16.95
CA PRO A 367 6.30 -26.29 -15.68
C PRO A 367 6.62 -27.23 -14.51
N THR A 368 7.45 -26.78 -13.58
CA THR A 368 7.73 -27.50 -12.32
C THR A 368 6.80 -27.02 -11.20
N ARG A 369 6.63 -27.83 -10.15
CA ARG A 369 5.83 -27.43 -8.99
C ARG A 369 6.40 -26.22 -8.27
N GLU A 370 7.72 -26.12 -8.22
CA GLU A 370 8.44 -24.99 -7.64
C GLU A 370 8.16 -23.71 -8.43
N ASN A 371 8.18 -23.78 -9.77
CA ASN A 371 7.85 -22.64 -10.62
C ASN A 371 6.40 -22.20 -10.43
N ILE A 372 5.46 -23.15 -10.37
CA ILE A 372 4.04 -22.85 -10.12
C ILE A 372 3.87 -22.15 -8.76
N ALA A 373 4.54 -22.65 -7.70
CA ALA A 373 4.45 -22.06 -6.36
C ALA A 373 4.91 -20.59 -6.33
N ILE A 374 6.08 -20.28 -6.92
CA ILE A 374 6.56 -18.89 -6.95
C ILE A 374 5.71 -18.00 -7.85
N VAL A 375 5.11 -18.54 -8.92
CA VAL A 375 4.18 -17.80 -9.78
C VAL A 375 2.95 -17.36 -9.00
N HIS A 376 2.34 -18.29 -8.25
CA HIS A 376 1.14 -18.00 -7.45
C HIS A 376 1.42 -17.05 -6.30
N TYR A 377 2.54 -17.21 -5.59
CA TYR A 377 2.91 -16.33 -4.48
C TYR A 377 3.06 -14.88 -4.96
N TRP A 378 3.76 -14.67 -6.07
CA TRP A 378 3.98 -13.34 -6.65
C TRP A 378 2.91 -12.94 -7.68
N ALA A 379 1.79 -13.67 -7.82
CA ALA A 379 0.85 -13.45 -8.92
C ALA A 379 0.26 -12.05 -8.92
N ASP A 380 -0.11 -11.56 -7.72
CA ASP A 380 -0.65 -10.23 -7.45
C ASP A 380 -1.73 -9.77 -8.48
N GLY A 381 -2.55 -10.74 -8.88
CA GLY A 381 -3.60 -10.59 -9.90
C GLY A 381 -4.88 -9.93 -9.38
N ALA A 382 -5.98 -10.12 -10.11
CA ALA A 382 -7.30 -9.59 -9.73
C ALA A 382 -7.71 -10.04 -8.31
N GLY A 383 -8.36 -9.14 -7.56
CA GLY A 383 -8.78 -9.39 -6.18
C GLY A 383 -7.66 -9.35 -5.13
N THR A 384 -6.42 -9.01 -5.52
CA THR A 384 -5.28 -8.85 -4.60
C THR A 384 -4.92 -7.38 -4.41
N HIS A 385 -4.08 -7.07 -3.41
CA HIS A 385 -3.59 -5.72 -3.17
C HIS A 385 -2.47 -5.27 -4.13
N THR A 386 -2.23 -6.01 -5.23
CA THR A 386 -1.21 -5.75 -6.28
C THR A 386 0.23 -5.79 -5.74
N PRO A 387 1.28 -5.76 -6.61
CA PRO A 387 2.66 -5.82 -6.13
C PRO A 387 3.04 -4.71 -5.14
N PRO A 388 2.63 -3.44 -5.33
CA PRO A 388 2.84 -2.41 -4.31
C PRO A 388 2.27 -2.75 -2.93
N GLY A 389 1.06 -3.34 -2.87
CA GLY A 389 0.45 -3.75 -1.61
C GLY A 389 1.17 -4.95 -0.98
N HIS A 390 1.70 -5.87 -1.80
CA HIS A 390 2.49 -6.99 -1.32
C HIS A 390 3.78 -6.51 -0.65
N TRP A 391 4.47 -5.54 -1.24
CA TRP A 391 5.64 -4.92 -0.60
C TRP A 391 5.29 -4.10 0.65
N ASN A 392 4.09 -3.53 0.74
CA ASN A 392 3.59 -2.94 2.00
C ASN A 392 3.36 -4.00 3.09
N GLN A 393 2.86 -5.18 2.72
CA GLN A 393 2.72 -6.31 3.65
C GLN A 393 4.06 -6.77 4.17
N ILE A 394 5.05 -6.93 3.28
CA ILE A 394 6.41 -7.29 3.67
C ILE A 394 6.98 -6.24 4.62
N ALA A 395 6.81 -4.95 4.33
CA ALA A 395 7.30 -3.87 5.18
C ALA A 395 6.63 -3.85 6.57
N GLU A 396 5.33 -4.18 6.65
CA GLU A 396 4.57 -4.23 7.91
C GLU A 396 5.23 -5.14 8.94
N GLU A 397 5.72 -6.31 8.52
CA GLU A 397 6.40 -7.26 9.40
C GLU A 397 7.62 -6.64 10.08
N TYR A 398 8.45 -5.90 9.34
CA TYR A 398 9.67 -5.28 9.89
C TYR A 398 9.35 -4.07 10.77
N ILE A 399 8.42 -3.22 10.33
CA ILE A 399 7.97 -2.05 11.09
C ILE A 399 7.37 -2.48 12.45
N ALA A 400 6.55 -3.54 12.45
CA ALA A 400 5.96 -4.10 13.66
C ALA A 400 7.02 -4.73 14.57
N ASN A 401 7.93 -5.54 14.01
CA ASN A 401 8.99 -6.21 14.78
C ASN A 401 9.97 -5.22 15.43
N ASP A 402 10.33 -4.13 14.73
CA ASP A 402 11.19 -3.08 15.27
C ASP A 402 10.43 -2.15 16.25
N ARG A 403 9.11 -2.33 16.36
CA ARG A 403 8.21 -1.50 17.18
C ARG A 403 8.43 -0.01 16.88
N GLU A 404 8.39 0.36 15.61
CA GLU A 404 8.59 1.75 15.21
C GLU A 404 7.46 2.64 15.75
N SER A 405 7.78 3.90 16.09
CA SER A 405 6.75 4.89 16.44
C SER A 405 5.83 5.18 15.25
N GLU A 406 4.63 5.70 15.50
CA GLU A 406 3.68 6.09 14.43
C GLU A 406 4.34 6.98 13.37
N VAL A 407 5.08 8.02 13.79
CA VAL A 407 5.71 8.97 12.87
C VAL A 407 6.84 8.32 12.07
N ARG A 408 7.59 7.38 12.67
CA ARG A 408 8.62 6.60 11.98
C ARG A 408 8.02 5.63 10.96
N ALA A 409 6.99 4.89 11.35
CA ALA A 409 6.26 3.98 10.46
C ALA A 409 5.66 4.75 9.26
N ALA A 410 5.06 5.93 9.52
CA ALA A 410 4.53 6.77 8.46
C ALA A 410 5.62 7.27 7.51
N ARG A 411 6.78 7.68 8.03
CA ARG A 411 7.95 8.07 7.26
C ARG A 411 8.41 6.93 6.34
N ASN A 412 8.52 5.72 6.90
CA ASN A 412 9.00 4.55 6.17
C ASN A 412 8.03 4.13 5.05
N TYR A 413 6.73 4.11 5.32
CA TYR A 413 5.73 3.89 4.27
C TYR A 413 5.69 5.01 3.24
N ALA A 414 5.86 6.28 3.62
CA ALA A 414 5.92 7.38 2.66
C ALA A 414 7.13 7.23 1.72
N LEU A 415 8.30 6.84 2.25
CA LEU A 415 9.48 6.60 1.43
C LEU A 415 9.29 5.42 0.47
N LEU A 416 8.81 4.28 1.00
CA LEU A 416 8.54 3.08 0.22
C LEU A 416 7.50 3.33 -0.89
N ASN A 417 6.37 3.93 -0.53
CA ASN A 417 5.25 4.07 -1.45
C ASN A 417 5.48 5.17 -2.50
N THR A 418 6.18 6.25 -2.16
CA THR A 418 6.59 7.23 -3.18
C THR A 418 7.59 6.64 -4.17
N ALA A 419 8.52 5.78 -3.72
CA ALA A 419 9.42 5.04 -4.59
C ALA A 419 8.65 4.09 -5.53
N MET A 420 7.71 3.32 -4.99
CA MET A 420 6.89 2.41 -5.82
C MET A 420 5.97 3.14 -6.80
N MET A 421 5.44 4.32 -6.45
CA MET A 421 4.72 5.16 -7.43
C MET A 421 5.66 5.63 -8.54
N ASP A 422 6.86 6.09 -8.22
CA ASP A 422 7.85 6.49 -9.22
C ASP A 422 8.30 5.31 -10.10
N ALA A 423 8.34 4.11 -9.53
CA ALA A 423 8.59 2.86 -10.24
C ALA A 423 7.45 2.52 -11.20
N ALA A 424 6.19 2.73 -10.80
CA ALA A 424 5.04 2.61 -11.71
C ALA A 424 5.15 3.61 -12.88
N VAL A 425 5.46 4.88 -12.60
CA VAL A 425 5.62 5.90 -13.66
C VAL A 425 6.70 5.48 -14.65
N SER A 426 7.87 5.10 -14.14
CA SER A 426 9.01 4.70 -14.98
C SER A 426 8.69 3.44 -15.80
N CYS A 427 8.13 2.41 -15.15
CA CYS A 427 7.76 1.17 -15.84
C CYS A 427 6.70 1.41 -16.93
N TRP A 428 5.66 2.20 -16.65
CA TRP A 428 4.64 2.51 -17.65
C TRP A 428 5.16 3.42 -18.75
N TYR A 429 6.12 4.31 -18.46
CA TYR A 429 6.83 5.06 -19.50
C TYR A 429 7.57 4.09 -20.43
N THR A 430 8.39 3.19 -19.88
CA THR A 430 9.14 2.17 -20.64
C THR A 430 8.22 1.29 -21.49
N LYS A 431 7.14 0.76 -20.89
CA LYS A 431 6.13 -0.07 -21.58
C LYS A 431 5.53 0.62 -22.78
N ASN A 432 5.16 1.88 -22.63
CA ASN A 432 4.50 2.62 -23.70
C ASN A 432 5.48 3.22 -24.70
N PHE A 433 6.74 3.41 -24.31
CA PHE A 433 7.79 3.82 -25.24
C PHE A 433 8.15 2.69 -26.22
N PHE A 434 8.45 1.50 -25.70
CA PHE A 434 8.89 0.36 -26.53
C PHE A 434 7.73 -0.48 -27.10
N TYR A 435 6.59 -0.51 -26.41
CA TYR A 435 5.36 -1.16 -26.84
C TYR A 435 5.47 -2.65 -27.23
N THR A 436 6.38 -3.37 -26.57
CA THR A 436 6.80 -4.74 -26.90
C THR A 436 5.69 -5.79 -26.68
N ALA A 437 5.52 -6.69 -27.65
CA ALA A 437 4.58 -7.82 -27.61
C ALA A 437 4.89 -8.84 -26.50
N ARG A 438 3.87 -9.57 -26.03
CA ARG A 438 3.98 -10.62 -25.00
C ARG A 438 4.43 -11.97 -25.59
N PRO A 439 5.01 -12.88 -24.79
CA PRO A 439 5.42 -14.21 -25.27
C PRO A 439 4.29 -14.97 -25.99
N SER A 440 3.10 -15.04 -25.39
CA SER A 440 1.93 -15.71 -25.98
C SER A 440 1.38 -15.05 -27.25
N GLN A 441 1.75 -13.79 -27.52
CA GLN A 441 1.43 -13.13 -28.79
C GLN A 441 2.43 -13.53 -29.89
N MET A 442 3.69 -13.80 -29.52
CA MET A 442 4.76 -14.17 -30.44
C MET A 442 4.76 -15.67 -30.76
N ASP A 443 4.45 -16.51 -29.78
CA ASP A 443 4.26 -17.95 -29.91
C ASP A 443 2.92 -18.36 -29.24
N PRO A 444 1.85 -18.62 -30.02
CA PRO A 444 0.53 -19.01 -29.50
C PRO A 444 0.49 -20.34 -28.73
N GLU A 445 1.52 -21.17 -28.85
CA GLU A 445 1.62 -22.42 -28.10
C GLU A 445 2.05 -22.19 -26.64
N ILE A 446 2.65 -21.03 -26.32
CA ILE A 446 2.99 -20.65 -24.94
C ILE A 446 1.72 -20.50 -24.10
N LYS A 447 1.63 -21.29 -23.03
CA LYS A 447 0.57 -21.21 -22.01
C LYS A 447 1.12 -20.58 -20.73
N THR A 448 0.35 -19.70 -20.13
CA THR A 448 0.74 -18.96 -18.93
C THR A 448 0.34 -19.72 -17.66
N LEU A 449 1.13 -19.58 -16.60
CA LEU A 449 0.82 -20.16 -15.28
C LEU A 449 0.02 -19.21 -14.38
N THR A 450 -0.33 -18.03 -14.91
CA THR A 450 -1.12 -17.00 -14.23
C THR A 450 -1.92 -16.20 -15.28
N GLY A 451 -2.79 -15.31 -14.82
CA GLY A 451 -3.58 -14.46 -15.70
C GLY A 451 -2.70 -13.59 -16.61
N LEU A 452 -3.06 -13.51 -17.90
CA LEU A 452 -2.34 -12.68 -18.87
C LEU A 452 -2.67 -11.20 -18.63
N PRO A 453 -1.68 -10.33 -18.33
CA PRO A 453 -1.97 -8.93 -18.05
C PRO A 453 -2.21 -8.11 -19.34
N ASN A 454 -3.22 -7.24 -19.33
CA ASN A 454 -3.58 -6.40 -20.49
C ASN A 454 -2.73 -5.12 -20.63
N PHE A 455 -1.41 -5.31 -20.78
CA PHE A 455 -0.42 -4.28 -21.06
C PHE A 455 0.89 -4.90 -21.59
N GLN A 456 1.76 -4.05 -22.15
CA GLN A 456 2.97 -4.43 -22.89
C GLN A 456 3.97 -5.21 -22.01
N SER A 457 4.85 -5.98 -22.64
CA SER A 457 5.80 -6.86 -21.93
C SER A 457 6.94 -6.06 -21.28
N TYR A 458 7.76 -5.36 -22.06
CA TYR A 458 8.97 -4.71 -21.56
C TYR A 458 8.71 -3.36 -20.84
N THR A 459 9.19 -3.10 -19.64
CA THR A 459 9.83 -4.01 -18.67
C THR A 459 8.80 -4.71 -17.79
N SER A 460 9.21 -5.77 -17.08
CA SER A 460 8.38 -6.45 -16.09
C SER A 460 8.04 -5.52 -14.92
N GLY A 461 6.75 -5.21 -14.75
CA GLY A 461 6.29 -4.34 -13.66
C GLY A 461 6.61 -4.89 -12.28
N HIS A 462 6.44 -6.20 -12.07
CA HIS A 462 6.80 -6.85 -10.80
C HIS A 462 8.28 -6.69 -10.49
N SER A 463 9.15 -6.81 -11.50
CA SER A 463 10.60 -6.61 -11.32
C SER A 463 10.91 -5.17 -10.94
N THR A 464 10.30 -4.19 -11.62
CA THR A 464 10.52 -2.76 -11.35
C THR A 464 10.02 -2.34 -9.97
N PHE A 465 8.81 -2.76 -9.57
CA PHE A 465 8.28 -2.50 -8.23
C PHE A 465 9.16 -3.14 -7.16
N SER A 466 9.53 -4.40 -7.36
CA SER A 466 10.25 -5.18 -6.36
C SER A 466 11.68 -4.70 -6.15
N ALA A 467 12.41 -4.37 -7.21
CA ALA A 467 13.75 -3.80 -7.06
C ALA A 467 13.70 -2.42 -6.39
N SER A 468 12.70 -1.58 -6.71
CA SER A 468 12.53 -0.29 -6.05
C SER A 468 12.21 -0.44 -4.57
N ALA A 469 11.29 -1.35 -4.22
CA ALA A 469 10.90 -1.63 -2.84
C ALA A 469 12.06 -2.24 -2.04
N ALA A 470 12.75 -3.24 -2.59
CA ALA A 470 13.90 -3.86 -1.95
C ALA A 470 15.05 -2.88 -1.72
N THR A 471 15.29 -1.94 -2.65
CA THR A 471 16.28 -0.88 -2.48
C THR A 471 15.95 0.03 -1.30
N VAL A 472 14.69 0.47 -1.18
CA VAL A 472 14.25 1.31 -0.06
C VAL A 472 14.25 0.53 1.26
N LEU A 473 13.68 -0.67 1.29
CA LEU A 473 13.64 -1.50 2.50
C LEU A 473 15.04 -1.93 2.96
N GLY A 474 15.97 -2.15 2.04
CA GLY A 474 17.38 -2.41 2.38
C GLY A 474 18.08 -1.20 2.98
N TYR A 475 17.67 0.02 2.64
CA TYR A 475 18.12 1.23 3.34
C TYR A 475 17.48 1.36 4.74
N LEU A 476 16.17 1.07 4.85
CA LEU A 476 15.43 1.18 6.12
C LEU A 476 15.85 0.11 7.14
N PHE A 477 16.07 -1.12 6.69
CA PHE A 477 16.42 -2.28 7.51
C PHE A 477 17.68 -2.97 6.95
N PRO A 478 18.89 -2.40 7.17
CA PRO A 478 20.12 -2.86 6.52
C PRO A 478 20.49 -4.32 6.79
N SER A 479 20.14 -4.86 7.96
CA SER A 479 20.38 -6.27 8.31
C SER A 479 19.59 -7.25 7.43
N ALA A 480 18.47 -6.81 6.85
CA ALA A 480 17.60 -7.61 6.00
C ALA A 480 17.75 -7.28 4.50
N ALA A 481 18.66 -6.38 4.11
CA ALA A 481 18.83 -5.95 2.73
C ALA A 481 19.03 -7.11 1.74
N GLY A 482 19.85 -8.11 2.11
CA GLY A 482 20.05 -9.31 1.30
C GLY A 482 18.76 -10.09 1.05
N LYS A 483 17.90 -10.22 2.09
CA LYS A 483 16.61 -10.92 1.99
C LYS A 483 15.64 -10.20 1.06
N PHE A 484 15.57 -8.87 1.12
CA PHE A 484 14.73 -8.10 0.20
C PHE A 484 15.20 -8.21 -1.26
N ASN A 485 16.51 -8.21 -1.50
CA ASN A 485 17.04 -8.43 -2.85
C ASN A 485 16.67 -9.82 -3.37
N SER A 486 16.79 -10.87 -2.54
CA SER A 486 16.36 -12.22 -2.92
C SER A 486 14.86 -12.30 -3.21
N MET A 487 14.01 -11.62 -2.43
CA MET A 487 12.58 -11.51 -2.70
C MET A 487 12.31 -10.81 -4.04
N ALA A 488 13.04 -9.74 -4.36
CA ALA A 488 12.89 -9.05 -5.63
C ALA A 488 13.32 -9.90 -6.83
N ASP A 489 14.39 -10.67 -6.69
CA ASP A 489 14.85 -11.62 -7.70
C ASP A 489 13.83 -12.75 -7.91
N GLU A 490 13.23 -13.27 -6.84
CA GLU A 490 12.19 -14.30 -6.93
C GLU A 490 10.91 -13.74 -7.58
N ALA A 491 10.48 -12.54 -7.18
CA ALA A 491 9.37 -11.84 -7.80
C ALA A 491 9.60 -11.62 -9.30
N SER A 492 10.83 -11.28 -9.69
CA SER A 492 11.23 -11.14 -11.08
C SER A 492 11.20 -12.47 -11.83
N LYS A 493 11.88 -13.49 -11.29
CA LYS A 493 11.94 -14.85 -11.86
C LYS A 493 10.56 -15.46 -12.05
N SER A 494 9.65 -15.25 -11.10
CA SER A 494 8.29 -15.78 -11.18
C SER A 494 7.54 -15.29 -12.43
N ARG A 495 7.92 -14.15 -13.02
CA ARG A 495 7.31 -13.63 -14.24
C ARG A 495 7.81 -14.34 -15.50
N LEU A 496 9.09 -14.69 -15.50
CA LEU A 496 9.73 -15.49 -16.56
C LEU A 496 9.15 -16.90 -16.58
N VAL A 497 9.18 -17.59 -15.44
CA VAL A 497 8.66 -18.97 -15.35
C VAL A 497 7.14 -19.03 -15.41
N GLY A 498 6.45 -17.92 -15.11
CA GLY A 498 5.01 -17.76 -15.35
C GLY A 498 4.63 -17.55 -16.81
N CYS A 499 5.64 -17.47 -17.69
CA CYS A 499 5.53 -17.35 -19.14
C CYS A 499 4.84 -16.07 -19.64
N ILE A 500 4.89 -15.00 -18.85
CA ILE A 500 4.27 -13.70 -19.19
C ILE A 500 5.29 -12.61 -19.54
N HIS A 501 6.58 -12.85 -19.30
CA HIS A 501 7.68 -11.93 -19.55
C HIS A 501 8.92 -12.68 -20.07
N TYR A 502 9.72 -11.98 -20.88
CA TYR A 502 11.04 -12.46 -21.30
C TYR A 502 12.07 -12.24 -20.20
N ARG A 503 13.26 -12.86 -20.35
CA ARG A 503 14.39 -12.62 -19.45
C ARG A 503 14.81 -11.15 -19.47
N ILE A 504 14.91 -10.54 -20.65
CA ILE A 504 15.26 -9.12 -20.79
C ILE A 504 14.26 -8.19 -20.08
N ASP A 505 12.96 -8.52 -20.09
CA ASP A 505 11.93 -7.74 -19.36
C ASP A 505 12.20 -7.72 -17.85
N CYS A 506 12.63 -8.86 -17.32
CA CYS A 506 12.88 -9.09 -15.91
C CYS A 506 14.14 -8.34 -15.46
N GLU A 507 15.25 -8.54 -16.17
CA GLU A 507 16.52 -7.87 -15.88
C GLU A 507 16.45 -6.34 -16.07
N GLY A 508 15.80 -5.89 -17.15
CA GLY A 508 15.56 -4.47 -17.40
C GLY A 508 14.71 -3.85 -16.30
N GLY A 509 13.65 -4.56 -15.85
CA GLY A 509 12.81 -4.11 -14.74
C GLY A 509 13.57 -3.98 -13.43
N LEU A 510 14.40 -4.98 -13.07
CA LEU A 510 15.24 -4.91 -11.86
C LEU A 510 16.21 -3.71 -11.90
N LYS A 511 16.88 -3.49 -13.04
CA LYS A 511 17.82 -2.37 -13.22
C LYS A 511 17.12 -1.01 -13.11
N ILE A 512 15.97 -0.83 -13.77
CA ILE A 512 15.18 0.41 -13.69
C ILE A 512 14.67 0.62 -12.27
N GLY A 513 14.09 -0.40 -11.65
CA GLY A 513 13.51 -0.34 -10.31
C GLY A 513 14.55 0.06 -9.26
N LYS A 514 15.76 -0.49 -9.33
CA LYS A 514 16.87 -0.09 -8.45
C LYS A 514 17.22 1.40 -8.62
N LEU A 515 17.38 1.90 -9.84
CA LEU A 515 17.72 3.30 -10.09
C LEU A 515 16.65 4.26 -9.56
N VAL A 516 15.37 3.88 -9.64
CA VAL A 516 14.26 4.64 -9.04
C VAL A 516 14.33 4.59 -7.51
N GLY A 517 14.52 3.41 -6.94
CA GLY A 517 14.70 3.23 -5.49
C GLY A 517 15.84 4.07 -4.93
N ASP A 518 16.96 4.15 -5.66
CA ASP A 518 18.13 4.96 -5.28
C ASP A 518 17.77 6.47 -5.16
N GLN A 519 16.81 6.99 -5.96
CA GLN A 519 16.35 8.38 -5.82
C GLN A 519 15.54 8.60 -4.54
N ALA A 520 14.69 7.65 -4.18
CA ALA A 520 13.97 7.70 -2.91
C ALA A 520 14.95 7.58 -1.72
N VAL A 521 15.94 6.69 -1.78
CA VAL A 521 16.96 6.56 -0.73
C VAL A 521 17.72 7.88 -0.52
N LYS A 522 18.10 8.60 -1.58
CA LYS A 522 18.72 9.94 -1.44
C LYS A 522 17.83 10.93 -0.68
N ARG A 523 16.52 10.90 -0.93
CA ARG A 523 15.57 11.70 -0.16
C ARG A 523 15.57 11.29 1.31
N GLY A 524 15.46 9.99 1.59
CA GLY A 524 15.47 9.44 2.95
C GLY A 524 16.75 9.82 3.72
N GLN A 525 17.91 9.76 3.08
CA GLN A 525 19.18 10.16 3.68
C GLN A 525 19.25 11.64 4.06
N SER A 526 18.44 12.50 3.42
CA SER A 526 18.49 13.95 3.58
C SER A 526 17.28 14.54 4.31
N ASP A 527 16.35 13.71 4.80
CA ASP A 527 15.09 14.15 5.43
C ASP A 527 15.22 14.52 6.92
N GLY A 528 16.39 14.34 7.52
CA GLY A 528 16.65 14.71 8.92
C GLY A 528 16.06 13.73 9.95
N SER A 529 15.68 12.52 9.52
CA SER A 529 15.11 11.49 10.39
C SER A 529 16.11 10.40 10.83
N ASN A 530 17.39 10.47 10.43
CA ASN A 530 18.41 9.48 10.80
C ASN A 530 18.86 9.58 12.27
#